data_AF-A0AAU7TP55-F1
#
_entry.id   AF-A0AAU7TP55-F1
#
_cell.length_a   1.000
_cell.length_b   1.000
_cell.length_c   1.000
_cell.angle_alpha   90.00
_cell.angle_beta   90.00
_cell.angle_gamma   90.00
#
_symmetry.space_group_name_H-M   'P 1'
#
loop_
_entity.id
_entity.type
_entity.pdbx_description
1 polymer ?
#
loop_
_entity_poly.entity_id
_entity_poly.type
_entity_poly.pdbx_seq_one_letter_code
_entity_poly.pdbx_strand_id
1 'polypeptide(L)' 'MSTPREELHALIDELSDKAAADLLPELRLLKMQTEARTLRAPSSRPWPPAWFGSVDGTPSDFTKHIDEILSAEFGRDSK' A
#
# COMPACT_ATOMS: atom_id res chain seq x y z
N MET A 1 -14.93 35.94 -1.89
CA MET A 1 -15.16 34.84 -0.94
C MET A 1 -14.27 33.70 -1.40
N SER A 2 -13.25 33.36 -0.63
CA SER A 2 -12.33 32.26 -0.96
C SER A 2 -13.05 30.95 -0.77
N THR A 3 -12.87 30.00 -1.68
CA THR A 3 -13.37 28.64 -1.51
C THR A 3 -12.48 27.87 -0.54
N PRO A 4 -13.00 26.85 0.17
CA PRO A 4 -12.19 26.04 1.09
C PRO A 4 -10.94 25.42 0.45
N ARG A 5 -10.97 25.23 -0.88
CA ARG A 5 -9.85 24.72 -1.67
C ARG A 5 -8.75 25.76 -1.87
N GLU A 6 -9.12 27.02 -2.07
CA GLU A 6 -8.18 28.13 -2.25
C GLU A 6 -7.45 28.47 -0.94
N GLU A 7 -8.14 28.38 0.20
CA GLU A 7 -7.52 28.57 1.53
C GLU A 7 -6.52 27.45 1.86
N LEU A 8 -6.84 26.20 1.51
CA LEU A 8 -5.89 25.09 1.67
C LEU A 8 -4.66 25.24 0.78
N HIS A 9 -4.82 25.75 -0.44
CA HIS A 9 -3.69 26.04 -1.33
C HIS A 9 -2.78 27.12 -0.73
N ALA A 10 -3.34 28.20 -0.21
CA ALA A 10 -2.56 29.26 0.44
C ALA A 10 -1.75 28.74 1.65
N LEU A 11 -2.34 27.85 2.47
CA LEU A 11 -1.63 27.24 3.60
C LEU A 11 -0.50 26.29 3.17
N ILE A 12 -0.64 25.63 2.02
CA ILE A 12 0.42 24.79 1.45
C ILE A 12 1.54 25.65 0.88
N ASP A 13 1.21 26.77 0.24
CA ASP A 13 2.19 27.70 -0.34
C ASP A 13 2.98 28.47 0.75
N GLU A 14 2.41 28.61 1.95
CA GLU A 14 3.10 29.20 3.12
C GLU A 14 4.01 28.21 3.87
N LEU A 15 3.96 26.92 3.57
CA LEU A 15 4.85 25.93 4.17
C LEU A 15 6.28 26.07 3.63
N SER A 16 7.27 26.03 4.51
CA SER A 16 8.67 25.99 4.07
C SER A 16 8.95 24.71 3.26
N ASP A 17 9.79 24.81 2.24
CA ASP A 17 10.18 23.68 1.38
C ASP A 17 10.67 22.45 2.16
N LYS A 18 11.33 22.68 3.29
CA LYS A 18 11.79 21.60 4.19
C LYS A 18 10.63 20.84 4.82
N ALA A 19 9.64 21.56 5.35
CA ALA A 19 8.44 20.96 5.91
C ALA A 19 7.59 20.27 4.82
N ALA A 20 7.54 20.84 3.61
CA ALA A 20 6.89 20.19 2.48
C ALA A 20 7.59 18.88 2.09
N ALA A 21 8.93 18.86 2.03
CA ALA A 21 9.71 17.66 1.72
C ALA A 21 9.49 16.54 2.75
N ASP A 22 9.37 16.88 4.03
CA ASP A 22 9.12 15.91 5.10
C ASP A 22 7.69 15.33 5.05
N LEU A 23 6.70 16.10 4.59
CA LEU A 23 5.28 15.69 4.57
C LEU A 23 4.84 14.99 3.27
N LEU A 24 5.54 15.23 2.16
CA LEU A 24 5.20 14.62 0.85
C LEU A 24 5.15 13.08 0.86
N PRO A 25 6.05 12.34 1.56
CA PRO A 25 5.98 10.88 1.63
C PRO A 25 4.68 10.38 2.29
N GLU A 26 4.30 11.00 3.40
CA GLU A 26 3.08 10.65 4.14
C GLU A 26 1.81 10.96 3.34
N LEU A 27 1.77 12.11 2.67
CA LEU A 27 0.66 12.47 1.80
C LEU A 27 0.53 11.52 0.60
N ARG A 28 1.67 11.07 0.05
CA ARG A 28 1.69 10.08 -1.03
C ARG A 28 1.16 8.73 -0.55
N LEU A 29 1.54 8.28 0.64
CA LEU A 29 1.01 7.06 1.25
C LEU A 29 -0.50 7.16 1.50
N LEU A 30 -0.96 8.28 2.07
CA LEU A 30 -2.37 8.52 2.34
C LEU A 30 -3.21 8.49 1.04
N LYS A 31 -2.69 9.12 -0.02
CA LYS A 31 -3.30 9.10 -1.35
C LYS A 31 -3.39 7.69 -1.92
N MET A 32 -2.30 6.91 -1.85
CA MET A 32 -2.31 5.52 -2.31
C MET A 32 -3.29 4.64 -1.53
N GLN A 33 -3.43 4.86 -0.21
CA GLN A 33 -4.40 4.13 0.62
C GLN A 33 -5.85 4.50 0.28
N THR A 34 -6.12 5.78 0.06
CA THR A 34 -7.46 6.24 -0.35
C THR A 34 -7.82 5.73 -1.74
N GLU A 35 -6.90 5.76 -2.70
CA GLU A 35 -7.08 5.18 -4.03
C GLU A 35 -7.25 3.65 -3.97
N ALA A 36 -6.47 2.95 -3.16
CA ALA A 36 -6.65 1.52 -2.94
C ALA A 36 -8.04 1.22 -2.36
N ARG A 37 -8.54 2.07 -1.46
CA ARG A 37 -9.87 1.94 -0.86
C ARG A 37 -11.01 2.24 -1.85
N THR A 38 -10.82 3.20 -2.76
CA THR A 38 -11.83 3.52 -3.80
C THR A 38 -11.82 2.49 -4.93
N LEU A 39 -10.66 1.94 -5.30
CA LEU A 39 -10.53 0.81 -6.23
C LEU A 39 -11.06 -0.49 -5.60
N ARG A 40 -11.00 -0.61 -4.27
CA ARG A 40 -11.69 -1.64 -3.48
C ARG A 40 -13.17 -1.25 -3.29
N ALA A 41 -13.84 -0.83 -4.36
CA ALA A 41 -15.28 -1.06 -4.45
C ALA A 41 -15.53 -2.53 -4.10
N PRO A 42 -16.59 -2.88 -3.34
CA PRO A 42 -16.88 -4.26 -3.03
C PRO A 42 -17.20 -4.95 -4.36
N SER A 43 -16.19 -5.57 -4.98
CA SER A 43 -16.42 -6.54 -6.01
C SER A 43 -17.39 -7.53 -5.37
N SER A 44 -18.55 -7.73 -5.98
CA SER A 44 -19.55 -8.70 -5.48
C SER A 44 -18.98 -10.12 -5.37
N ARG A 45 -17.76 -10.36 -5.86
CA ARG A 45 -16.95 -11.53 -5.59
C ARG A 45 -16.16 -11.36 -4.29
N PRO A 46 -16.36 -12.25 -3.30
CA PRO A 46 -15.47 -12.31 -2.14
C PRO A 46 -14.04 -12.57 -2.61
N TRP A 47 -13.10 -11.82 -2.04
CA TRP A 47 -11.71 -12.22 -2.04
C TRP A 47 -11.54 -13.28 -0.92
N PRO A 48 -10.84 -14.39 -1.17
CA PRO A 48 -10.12 -14.70 -2.39
C PRO A 48 -11.05 -15.25 -3.51
N PRO A 49 -10.73 -15.02 -4.79
CA PRO A 49 -11.44 -15.61 -5.92
C PRO A 49 -11.51 -17.14 -5.82
N ALA A 50 -12.54 -17.76 -6.38
CA ALA A 50 -12.72 -19.23 -6.31
C ALA A 50 -11.56 -20.06 -6.88
N TRP A 51 -10.72 -19.47 -7.74
CA TRP A 51 -9.52 -20.10 -8.31
C TRP A 51 -8.26 -19.90 -7.45
N PHE A 52 -8.30 -18.99 -6.46
CA PHE A 52 -7.15 -18.71 -5.59
C PHE A 52 -6.94 -19.88 -4.63
N GLY A 53 -5.81 -20.58 -4.79
CA GLY A 53 -5.53 -21.84 -4.07
C GLY A 53 -6.00 -23.10 -4.81
N SER A 54 -6.70 -22.97 -5.94
CA SER A 54 -6.98 -24.10 -6.84
C SER A 54 -5.74 -24.40 -7.68
N VAL A 55 -4.72 -25.00 -7.07
CA VAL A 55 -3.57 -25.54 -7.80
C VAL A 55 -3.83 -27.04 -7.99
N ASP A 56 -4.09 -27.44 -9.24
CA ASP A 56 -4.08 -28.85 -9.63
C ASP A 56 -2.63 -29.34 -9.69
N GLY A 57 -2.07 -29.66 -8.53
CA GLY A 57 -0.70 -30.13 -8.40
C GLY A 57 -0.38 -30.51 -6.97
N THR A 58 0.46 -31.53 -6.78
CA THR A 58 1.02 -31.87 -5.47
C THR A 58 1.67 -30.61 -4.90
N PRO A 59 1.23 -30.07 -3.75
CA PRO A 59 1.84 -28.87 -3.19
C PRO A 59 3.28 -29.22 -2.88
N SER A 60 4.22 -28.64 -3.65
CA SER A 60 5.61 -28.60 -3.22
C SER A 60 5.61 -27.87 -1.88
N ASP A 61 6.06 -28.58 -0.85
CA ASP A 61 5.96 -28.24 0.57
C ASP A 61 6.93 -27.08 0.91
N PHE A 62 6.81 -25.96 0.19
CA PHE A 62 7.65 -24.78 0.31
C PHE A 62 7.43 -24.08 1.65
N THR A 63 6.32 -24.35 2.34
CA THR A 63 6.03 -23.81 3.68
C THR A 63 7.19 -23.98 4.65
N LYS A 64 7.93 -25.08 4.56
CA LYS A 64 9.10 -25.36 5.43
C LYS A 64 10.34 -24.53 5.09
N HIS A 65 10.40 -23.94 3.90
CA HIS A 65 11.54 -23.23 3.35
C HIS A 65 11.25 -21.74 3.09
N ILE A 66 10.06 -21.25 3.46
CA ILE A 66 9.69 -19.83 3.28
C ILE A 66 10.69 -18.92 3.99
N ASP A 67 11.05 -19.24 5.23
CA ASP A 67 11.97 -18.42 6.02
C ASP A 67 13.39 -18.41 5.42
N GLU A 68 13.82 -19.51 4.83
CA GLU A 68 15.10 -19.61 4.11
C GLU A 68 15.09 -18.78 2.82
N ILE A 69 14.01 -18.82 2.05
CA ILE A 69 13.86 -18.03 0.82
C ILE A 69 13.79 -16.53 1.14
N LEU A 70 13.03 -16.14 2.17
CA LEU A 70 12.88 -14.74 2.55
C LEU A 70 14.17 -14.16 3.16
N SER A 71 14.92 -14.95 3.91
CA SER A 71 16.22 -14.51 4.42
C SER A 71 17.26 -14.41 3.31
N ALA A 72 17.28 -15.36 2.36
CA ALA A 72 18.21 -15.36 1.23
C ALA A 72 17.96 -14.23 0.22
N GLU A 73 16.70 -13.94 -0.14
CA GLU A 73 16.38 -12.98 -1.20
C GLU A 73 16.05 -11.57 -0.69
N PHE A 74 15.49 -11.46 0.52
CA PHE A 74 15.01 -10.18 1.06
C PHE A 74 15.80 -9.67 2.28
N GLY A 75 16.83 -10.41 2.73
CA GLY A 75 17.71 -9.99 3.83
C GLY A 75 16.95 -9.74 5.15
N ARG A 76 15.77 -10.33 5.31
CA ARG A 76 14.98 -10.21 6.54
C ARG A 76 15.46 -11.28 7.51
N ASP A 77 16.42 -10.92 8.36
CA ASP A 77 16.72 -11.69 9.56
C ASP A 77 15.48 -11.69 10.45
N SER A 78 14.81 -12.83 10.55
CA SER A 78 13.74 -13.05 11.51
C SER A 78 14.36 -13.05 12.91
N LYS A 79 14.12 -11.98 13.67
CA LYS A 79 14.48 -11.88 15.08
C LYS A 79 13.26 -12.09 15.96
#